data_AF-A0A7K3DUT0-F1
#
_entry.id   AF-A0A7K3DUT0-F1
#
_cell.length_a   1.000
_cell.length_b   1.000
_cell.length_c   1.000
_cell.angle_alpha   90.00
_cell.angle_beta   90.00
_cell.angle_gamma   90.00
#
_symmetry.space_group_name_H-M   'P 1'
#
loop_
_entity.id
_entity.type
_entity.pdbx_description
1 polymer ?
#
loop_
_entity_poly.entity_id
_entity_poly.type
_entity_poly.pdbx_seq_one_letter_code
_entity_poly.pdbx_strand_id
1 'polypeptide(L)' 'MQKPSVAELRPVVHPAGVKDRRSGEHWMGRLYMREVSLRVDRHLVNTKVTPNQLTYLMTVCGVLAAPAL' A
#
# COMPACT_ATOMS: atom_id res chain seq x y z
N MET A 1 -14.12 -11.02 -11.03
CA MET A 1 -13.63 -9.74 -11.59
C MET A 1 -12.25 -9.95 -12.16
N GLN A 2 -11.96 -9.36 -13.32
CA GLN A 2 -10.62 -9.41 -13.91
C GLN A 2 -9.64 -8.63 -13.05
N LYS A 3 -8.41 -9.14 -12.89
CA LYS A 3 -7.34 -8.46 -12.15
C LYS A 3 -6.95 -7.17 -12.91
N PRO A 4 -7.17 -5.97 -12.34
CA PRO A 4 -6.83 -4.73 -13.03
C PRO A 4 -5.32 -4.68 -13.27
N SER A 5 -4.88 -4.03 -14.34
CA SER A 5 -3.47 -3.75 -14.60
C SER A 5 -2.94 -2.69 -13.64
N VAL A 6 -1.61 -2.60 -13.52
CA VAL A 6 -0.98 -1.52 -12.73
C VAL A 6 -1.31 -0.16 -13.34
N ALA A 7 -1.41 -0.06 -14.67
CA ALA A 7 -1.72 1.18 -15.36
C ALA A 7 -3.15 1.68 -15.07
N GLU A 8 -4.12 0.77 -14.99
CA GLU A 8 -5.51 1.10 -14.64
C GLU A 8 -5.66 1.48 -13.16
N LEU A 9 -4.91 0.81 -12.27
CA LEU A 9 -5.03 1.01 -10.83
C LEU A 9 -4.27 2.26 -10.33
N ARG A 10 -3.13 2.57 -10.95
CA ARG A 10 -2.26 3.69 -10.56
C ARG A 10 -2.99 5.04 -10.42
N PRO A 11 -3.82 5.51 -11.38
CA PRO A 11 -4.48 6.81 -11.25
C PRO A 11 -5.47 6.89 -10.08
N VAL A 12 -6.02 5.75 -9.64
CA VAL A 12 -6.96 5.68 -8.50
C VAL A 12 -6.20 5.73 -7.17
N VAL A 13 -5.12 4.95 -7.05
CA VAL A 13 -4.38 4.80 -5.79
C VAL A 13 -3.37 5.93 -5.60
N HIS A 14 -2.81 6.47 -6.68
CA HIS A 14 -1.84 7.57 -6.68
C HIS A 14 -2.34 8.76 -7.51
N PRO A 15 -3.25 9.58 -6.96
CA PRO A 15 -3.66 10.81 -7.62
C PRO A 15 -2.47 11.77 -7.80
N ALA A 16 -2.58 12.68 -8.77
CA ALA A 16 -1.55 13.65 -9.08
C ALA A 16 -1.11 14.43 -7.82
N GLY A 17 0.20 14.59 -7.62
CA GLY A 17 0.77 15.30 -6.48
C GLY A 17 0.91 14.49 -5.19
N VAL A 18 0.41 13.23 -5.11
CA VAL A 18 0.48 12.46 -3.84
C VAL A 18 1.93 12.23 -3.40
N LYS A 19 2.84 11.96 -4.35
CA LYS A 19 4.28 11.76 -4.12
C LYS A 19 5.06 13.08 -4.02
N ASP A 20 4.50 14.20 -4.44
CA ASP A 20 5.21 15.49 -4.47
C ASP A 20 5.10 16.23 -3.13
N ARG A 21 4.07 15.91 -2.33
CA ARG A 21 3.86 16.49 -1.00
C ARG A 21 4.89 15.96 0.00
N ARG A 22 5.89 16.79 0.32
CA ARG A 22 6.94 16.46 1.31
C ARG A 22 6.39 16.17 2.71
N SER A 23 5.27 16.77 3.10
CA SER A 23 4.60 16.52 4.39
C SER A 23 3.63 15.33 4.36
N GLY A 24 3.22 14.88 3.18
CA GLY A 24 2.16 13.88 3.04
C GLY A 24 2.63 12.45 3.30
N GLU A 25 3.90 12.16 2.99
CA GLU A 25 4.46 10.82 3.10
C GLU A 25 5.93 10.86 3.49
N HIS A 26 6.35 9.85 4.25
CA HIS A 26 7.75 9.62 4.55
C HIS A 26 8.58 9.44 3.26
N TRP A 27 9.88 9.72 3.29
CA TRP A 27 10.75 9.65 2.10
C TRP A 27 10.72 8.26 1.43
N MET A 28 10.57 7.17 2.22
CA MET A 28 10.40 5.80 1.70
C MET A 28 9.14 5.62 0.86
N GLY A 29 8.05 6.34 1.17
CA GLY A 29 6.82 6.41 0.39
C GLY A 29 7.10 6.76 -1.07
N ARG A 30 7.90 7.82 -1.24
CA ARG A 30 8.29 8.36 -2.55
C ARG A 30 9.30 7.49 -3.27
N LEU A 31 10.25 6.90 -2.54
CA LEU A 31 11.33 6.12 -3.13
C LEU A 31 10.85 4.78 -3.69
N TYR A 32 10.09 3.99 -2.91
CA TYR A 32 9.69 2.65 -3.34
C TYR A 32 8.39 2.13 -2.72
N MET A 33 8.02 2.53 -1.49
CA MET A 33 6.89 1.92 -0.78
C MET A 33 5.57 2.05 -1.54
N ARG A 34 5.32 3.17 -2.22
CA ARG A 34 4.12 3.34 -3.06
C ARG A 34 4.10 2.44 -4.29
N GLU A 35 5.25 2.20 -4.91
CA GLU A 35 5.33 1.26 -6.04
C GLU A 35 5.11 -0.19 -5.57
N VAL A 36 5.56 -0.53 -4.36
CA VAL A 36 5.31 -1.84 -3.75
C VAL A 36 3.83 -1.97 -3.39
N SER A 37 3.25 -0.98 -2.69
CA SER A 37 1.85 -1.01 -2.25
C SER A 37 0.91 -1.17 -3.44
N LEU A 38 1.12 -0.42 -4.53
CA LEU A 38 0.31 -0.53 -5.75
C LEU A 38 0.28 -1.96 -6.32
N ARG A 39 1.39 -2.69 -6.26
CA ARG A 39 1.45 -4.08 -6.72
C ARG A 39 0.69 -5.01 -5.77
N VAL A 40 0.81 -4.79 -4.46
CA VAL A 40 0.07 -5.56 -3.46
C VAL A 40 -1.44 -5.28 -3.56
N ASP A 41 -1.84 -4.01 -3.64
CA ASP A 41 -3.24 -3.57 -3.80
C ASP A 41 -3.88 -4.19 -5.03
N ARG A 42 -3.13 -4.32 -6.14
CA ARG A 42 -3.59 -5.02 -7.35
C ARG A 42 -4.03 -6.46 -7.08
N HIS A 43 -3.45 -7.14 -6.10
CA HIS A 43 -3.86 -8.49 -5.68
C HIS A 43 -5.01 -8.47 -4.67
N LEU A 44 -5.10 -7.43 -3.82
CA LEU A 44 -6.09 -7.34 -2.76
C LEU A 44 -7.45 -6.76 -3.21
N VAL A 45 -7.46 -5.86 -4.20
CA VAL A 45 -8.65 -5.09 -4.60
C VAL A 45 -9.86 -5.94 -5.01
N ASN A 46 -9.63 -7.15 -5.53
CA ASN A 46 -10.67 -8.08 -5.95
C ASN A 46 -10.97 -9.18 -4.91
N THR A 47 -10.41 -9.07 -3.70
CA THR A 47 -10.59 -10.05 -2.62
C THR A 47 -11.66 -9.58 -1.63
N LYS A 48 -11.99 -10.42 -0.66
CA LYS A 48 -12.86 -10.06 0.48
C LYS A 48 -12.08 -9.39 1.63
N VAL A 49 -10.78 -9.15 1.45
CA VAL A 49 -9.94 -8.53 2.48
C VAL A 49 -10.37 -7.09 2.67
N THR A 50 -10.73 -6.75 3.91
CA THR A 50 -11.11 -5.40 4.30
C THR A 50 -9.90 -4.56 4.68
N PRO A 51 -9.99 -3.22 4.59
CA PRO A 51 -8.93 -2.33 5.08
C PRO A 51 -8.59 -2.59 6.56
N ASN A 52 -9.59 -2.83 7.41
CA ASN A 52 -9.37 -3.10 8.83
C ASN A 52 -8.58 -4.39 9.06
N GLN A 53 -8.86 -5.46 8.31
CA GLN A 53 -8.08 -6.70 8.39
C GLN A 53 -6.61 -6.48 8.00
N LEU A 54 -6.36 -5.67 6.97
CA LEU A 54 -5.00 -5.32 6.59
C LEU A 54 -4.29 -4.52 7.69
N THR A 55 -4.99 -3.57 8.33
CA THR A 55 -4.46 -2.82 9.49
C THR A 55 -4.10 -3.77 10.64
N TYR A 56 -4.96 -4.73 10.98
CA TYR A 56 -4.65 -5.71 12.02
C TYR A 56 -3.43 -6.56 11.66
N LEU A 57 -3.32 -7.00 10.41
CA LEU A 57 -2.15 -7.73 9.94
C LEU A 57 -0.87 -6.90 10.09
N MET A 58 -0.89 -5.63 9.68
CA MET A 58 0.25 -4.71 9.85
C MET A 58 0.66 -4.58 11.31
N THR A 59 -0.30 -4.41 12.23
CA THR A 59 -0.05 -4.33 13.67
C THR A 59 0.58 -5.60 14.21
N VAL A 60 0.03 -6.77 13.87
CA VAL A 60 0.57 -8.07 14.28
C VAL A 60 1.99 -8.27 13.77
N CYS A 61 2.27 -7.96 12.50
CA CYS A 61 3.62 -8.01 11.94
C CYS A 61 4.59 -7.10 12.70
N GLY A 62 4.16 -5.88 13.07
CA GLY A 62 4.97 -4.96 13.86
C GLY A 62 5.31 -5.51 15.25
N VAL A 63 4.33 -6.08 15.94
CA VAL A 63 4.53 -6.72 17.27
C VAL A 63 5.46 -7.93 17.16
N LEU A 64 5.27 -8.78 16.15
CA LEU A 64 6.11 -9.96 15.92
C LEU A 64 7.55 -9.60 15.52
N ALA A 65 7.79 -8.41 14.97
CA ALA A 65 9.13 -7.91 14.67
C ALA A 65 9.86 -7.36 15.91
N ALA A 66 9.15 -7.04 17.00
CA ALA A 66 9.75 -6.45 18.19
C ALA A 66 10.87 -7.29 18.84
N PRO A 67 10.80 -8.64 18.90
CA PRO A 67 11.90 -9.47 19.43
C PRO A 67 13.18 -9.43 18.59
N ALA A 68 13.16 -8.88 17.38
CA ALA A 68 14.32 -8.75 16.51
C ALA A 68 15.11 -7.45 16.71
N LEU A 69 14.68 -6.58 17.63
CA LEU A 69 15.31 -5.32 18.02
C LEU A 69 16.04 -5.45 19.35
#